data_AF-A0ABC9WH90-F1
#
_entry.id   AF-A0ABC9WH90-F1
#
_cell.length_a   1.000
_cell.length_b   1.000
_cell.length_c   1.000
_cell.angle_alpha   90.00
_cell.angle_beta   90.00
_cell.angle_gamma   90.00
#
_symmetry.space_group_name_H-M   'P 1'
#
loop_
_entity.id
_entity.type
_entity.pdbx_description
1 polymer ?
#
loop_
_entity_poly.entity_id
_entity_poly.type
_entity_poly.pdbx_seq_one_letter_code
_entity_poly.pdbx_strand_id
1 'polypeptide(L)'
;MIKVLQNLPYKKRLKELGHFTLKKRKLRRDLITLFQYLNASYKENRRSLFTRSHMERTRGNGYKLHQERFHLDINPKFFTVGAINHWNNLPRDVVESPSLEVFEMQLDRMLDNLI
;
A
#
# COMPACT_ATOMS: atom_id res chain seq x y z
N MET A 1 -6.81 -24.73 -18.28
CA MET A 1 -5.42 -24.26 -18.03
C MET A 1 -4.81 -23.89 -19.37
N ILE A 2 -4.18 -22.71 -19.52
CA ILE A 2 -3.53 -22.31 -20.79
C ILE A 2 -2.35 -23.26 -21.04
N LYS A 3 -2.41 -24.08 -22.10
CA LYS A 3 -1.39 -25.11 -22.40
C LYS A 3 0.03 -24.54 -22.48
N VAL A 4 0.18 -23.32 -23.00
CA VAL A 4 1.45 -22.59 -23.14
C VAL A 4 2.14 -22.33 -21.78
N LEU A 5 1.36 -22.14 -20.72
CA LEU A 5 1.89 -21.82 -19.39
C LEU A 5 2.12 -23.07 -18.52
N GLN A 6 1.72 -24.26 -18.97
CA GLN A 6 1.66 -25.47 -18.14
C GLN A 6 3.01 -25.87 -17.56
N ASN A 7 4.09 -25.72 -18.34
CA ASN A 7 5.43 -26.16 -17.97
C ASN A 7 6.32 -25.02 -17.43
N LEU A 8 5.77 -23.80 -17.33
CA LEU A 8 6.52 -22.65 -16.85
C LEU A 8 6.49 -22.54 -15.32
N PRO A 9 7.62 -22.19 -14.68
CA PRO A 9 7.64 -21.93 -13.24
C PRO A 9 6.72 -20.74 -12.91
N TYR A 10 6.13 -20.75 -11.71
CA TYR A 10 5.09 -19.78 -11.28
C TYR A 10 5.45 -18.31 -11.55
N LYS A 11 6.69 -17.90 -11.26
CA LYS A 11 7.15 -16.53 -11.53
C LYS A 11 7.13 -16.18 -13.03
N LYS A 12 7.52 -17.10 -13.91
CA LYS A 12 7.48 -16.89 -15.37
C LYS A 12 6.05 -16.82 -15.88
N ARG A 13 5.14 -17.65 -15.35
CA ARG A 13 3.70 -17.58 -15.70
C ARG A 13 3.10 -16.22 -15.39
N LEU A 14 3.43 -15.65 -14.23
CA LEU A 14 2.96 -14.32 -13.86
C LEU A 14 3.49 -13.24 -14.79
N LYS A 15 4.78 -13.30 -15.17
CA LYS A 15 5.38 -12.35 -16.11
C LYS A 15 4.73 -12.43 -17.49
N GLU A 16 4.50 -13.64 -17.99
CA GLU A 16 3.87 -13.88 -19.30
C GLU A 16 2.43 -13.36 -19.36
N LEU A 17 1.72 -13.41 -18.22
CA LEU A 17 0.36 -12.88 -18.09
C LEU A 17 0.30 -11.39 -17.74
N GLY A 18 1.44 -10.71 -17.54
CA GLY A 18 1.46 -9.33 -17.05
C GLY A 18 0.81 -9.17 -15.69
N HIS A 19 0.94 -10.16 -14.80
CA HIS A 19 0.26 -10.19 -13.50
C HIS A 19 1.21 -10.01 -12.32
N PHE A 20 0.73 -9.27 -11.32
CA PHE A 20 1.38 -9.19 -10.02
C PHE A 20 1.31 -10.50 -9.24
N THR A 21 2.39 -10.76 -8.50
CA THR A 21 2.39 -11.81 -7.46
C THR A 21 1.30 -11.53 -6.43
N LEU A 22 0.82 -12.57 -5.76
CA LEU A 22 -0.17 -12.42 -4.68
C LEU A 22 0.30 -11.44 -3.60
N LYS A 23 1.60 -11.45 -3.26
CA LYS A 23 2.20 -10.52 -2.29
C LYS A 23 2.09 -9.07 -2.75
N LYS A 24 2.46 -8.77 -4.02
CA LYS A 24 2.33 -7.43 -4.60
C LYS A 24 0.87 -6.97 -4.63
N ARG A 25 -0.07 -7.83 -5.03
CA ARG A 25 -1.52 -7.50 -5.03
C ARG A 25 -2.07 -7.20 -3.64
N LYS A 26 -1.66 -7.99 -2.63
CA LYS A 26 -2.05 -7.75 -1.24
C LYS A 26 -1.50 -6.41 -0.74
N LEU A 27 -0.22 -6.14 -0.99
CA LEU A 27 0.42 -4.88 -0.64
C LEU A 27 -0.27 -3.68 -1.31
N ARG A 28 -0.55 -3.77 -2.63
CA ARG A 28 -1.29 -2.74 -3.38
C ARG A 28 -2.63 -2.43 -2.70
N ARG A 29 -3.42 -3.46 -2.39
CA ARG A 29 -4.71 -3.32 -1.73
C ARG A 29 -4.60 -2.65 -0.35
N ASP A 30 -3.63 -3.08 0.46
CA ASP A 30 -3.43 -2.53 1.80
C ASP A 30 -3.04 -1.04 1.73
N LEU A 31 -2.14 -0.65 0.81
CA LEU A 31 -1.70 0.74 0.62
C LEU A 31 -2.82 1.65 0.08
N ILE A 32 -3.64 1.16 -0.85
CA ILE A 32 -4.83 1.89 -1.36
C ILE A 32 -5.82 2.13 -0.22
N THR A 33 -6.05 1.11 0.61
CA THR A 33 -6.97 1.21 1.74
C THR A 33 -6.44 2.20 2.79
N LEU A 34 -5.12 2.27 3.01
CA LEU A 34 -4.47 3.30 3.85
C LEU A 34 -4.66 4.71 3.29
N PHE A 35 -4.42 4.89 1.98
CA PHE A 35 -4.60 6.20 1.33
C PHE A 35 -6.03 6.71 1.47
N GLN A 36 -7.03 5.87 1.19
CA GLN A 36 -8.44 6.21 1.36
C GLN A 36 -8.80 6.53 2.81
N TYR A 37 -8.23 5.78 3.76
CA TYR A 37 -8.44 6.02 5.18
C TYR A 37 -7.86 7.38 5.62
N LEU A 38 -6.65 7.72 5.19
CA LEU A 38 -5.95 8.94 5.57
C LEU A 38 -6.49 10.20 4.87
N ASN A 39 -6.95 10.07 3.63
CA ASN A 39 -7.51 11.17 2.84
C ASN A 39 -9.04 11.35 3.02
N ALA A 40 -9.63 10.66 3.99
CA ALA A 40 -10.95 10.97 4.55
C ALA A 40 -12.13 10.99 3.56
N SER A 41 -12.32 9.91 2.78
CA SER A 41 -13.64 9.62 2.19
C SER A 41 -14.52 8.71 3.07
N TYR A 42 -13.97 8.09 4.11
CA TYR A 42 -14.74 7.36 5.13
C TYR A 42 -15.23 8.35 6.19
N LYS A 43 -16.32 9.07 5.88
CA LYS A 43 -17.05 9.87 6.86
C LYS A 43 -17.50 8.96 8.01
N GLU A 44 -17.50 9.55 9.20
CA GLU A 44 -18.07 9.05 10.44
C GLU A 44 -17.22 8.10 11.28
N ASN A 45 -16.88 8.62 12.45
CA ASN A 45 -16.49 7.91 13.66
C ASN A 45 -15.23 7.04 13.54
N ARG A 46 -14.16 7.49 14.19
CA ARG A 46 -13.51 6.78 15.31
C ARG A 46 -12.11 7.34 15.54
N ARG A 47 -11.73 7.39 16.82
CA ARG A 47 -10.37 7.59 17.37
C ARG A 47 -9.28 7.41 16.31
N SER A 48 -8.54 8.48 16.04
CA SER A 48 -7.43 8.48 15.08
C SER A 48 -6.38 7.47 15.52
N LEU A 49 -6.42 6.26 14.94
CA LEU A 49 -5.42 5.21 15.20
C LEU A 49 -4.04 5.58 14.64
N PHE A 50 -3.97 6.67 13.88
CA PHE A 50 -2.76 7.15 13.24
C PHE A 50 -2.62 8.64 13.47
N THR A 51 -1.40 9.09 13.73
CA THR A 51 -1.10 10.52 13.91
C THR A 51 -0.38 11.01 12.67
N ARG A 52 -0.89 12.09 12.05
CA ARG A 52 -0.14 12.81 11.02
C ARG A 52 1.09 13.42 11.68
N SER A 53 2.28 12.93 11.32
CA SER A 53 3.52 13.50 11.83
C SER A 53 3.75 14.89 11.20
N HIS A 54 3.83 15.94 12.02
CA HIS A 54 4.19 17.31 11.58
C HIS A 54 5.73 17.50 11.49
N MET A 55 6.53 16.42 11.42
CA MET A 55 7.99 16.58 11.37
C MET A 55 8.44 16.93 9.94
N GLU A 56 8.63 18.21 9.68
CA GLU A 56 9.26 18.80 8.48
C GLU A 56 10.77 18.47 8.33
N ARG A 57 11.25 17.36 8.91
CA ARG A 57 12.67 17.01 8.77
C ARG A 57 12.90 16.36 7.41
N THR A 58 13.91 16.89 6.73
CA THR A 58 14.30 16.79 5.31
C THR A 58 14.56 15.37 4.74
N ARG A 59 14.24 14.29 5.46
CA ARG A 59 14.41 12.91 5.00
C ARG A 59 13.20 12.03 5.42
N GLY A 60 12.16 12.02 4.59
CA GLY A 60 10.99 11.13 4.70
C GLY A 60 9.71 11.72 4.09
N ASN A 61 8.68 10.90 3.88
CA ASN A 61 7.35 11.41 3.55
C ASN A 61 6.69 12.04 4.80
N GLY A 62 5.89 13.09 4.62
CA GLY A 62 5.24 13.84 5.71
C GLY A 62 4.06 13.12 6.38
N TYR A 63 3.84 11.85 6.03
CA TYR A 63 2.66 11.05 6.38
C TYR A 63 3.06 9.74 7.06
N LYS A 64 4.09 9.77 7.91
CA LYS A 64 4.53 8.57 8.61
C LYS A 64 3.45 8.03 9.54
N LEU A 65 3.23 6.73 9.45
CA LEU A 65 2.34 5.96 10.32
C LEU A 65 3.17 5.35 11.46
N HIS A 66 2.74 5.59 12.70
CA HIS A 66 3.33 4.98 13.88
C HIS A 66 2.69 3.60 14.12
N GLN A 67 3.55 2.59 14.26
CA GLN A 67 3.16 1.26 14.68
C GLN A 67 2.92 1.26 16.19
N GLU A 68 1.73 1.64 16.65
CA GLU A 68 1.38 1.35 18.03
C GLU A 68 1.23 -0.17 18.22
N ARG A 69 1.61 -0.69 19.40
CA ARG A 69 1.53 -2.12 19.79
C ARG A 69 0.09 -2.63 19.94
N PHE A 70 -0.88 -2.02 19.25
CA PHE A 70 -2.25 -2.46 19.30
C PHE A 70 -2.37 -3.79 18.59
N HIS A 71 -2.83 -4.79 19.35
CA HIS A 71 -3.35 -6.03 18.82
C HIS A 71 -4.30 -5.72 17.68
N LEU A 72 -3.87 -6.09 16.48
CA LEU A 72 -4.62 -5.97 15.25
C LEU A 72 -5.77 -7.01 15.22
N ASP A 73 -6.48 -7.20 16.34
CA ASP A 73 -7.42 -8.33 16.53
C ASP A 73 -8.89 -7.90 16.78
N ILE A 74 -9.19 -6.61 17.00
CA ILE A 74 -10.54 -6.12 17.41
C ILE A 74 -11.33 -5.28 16.33
N ASN A 75 -10.82 -5.00 15.13
CA ASN A 75 -11.38 -4.02 14.17
C ASN A 75 -11.25 -4.46 12.68
N PRO A 76 -12.33 -4.56 11.89
CA PRO A 76 -12.34 -5.18 10.54
C PRO A 76 -11.42 -4.60 9.43
N LYS A 77 -10.50 -3.67 9.71
CA LYS A 77 -9.63 -2.95 8.76
C LYS A 77 -8.13 -3.07 9.10
N PHE A 78 -7.65 -4.27 9.42
CA PHE A 78 -6.27 -4.45 9.87
C PHE A 78 -5.25 -4.39 8.74
N PHE A 79 -4.36 -3.40 8.83
CA PHE A 79 -3.16 -3.30 8.01
C PHE A 79 -2.07 -4.18 8.60
N THR A 80 -1.36 -4.92 7.75
CA THR A 80 -0.17 -5.65 8.20
C THR A 80 0.93 -4.66 8.59
N VAL A 81 1.79 -5.01 9.55
CA VAL A 81 3.02 -4.26 9.86
C VAL A 81 3.83 -3.97 8.59
N GLY A 82 3.79 -4.92 7.64
CA GLY A 82 4.34 -4.75 6.30
C GLY A 82 3.77 -3.53 5.59
N ALA A 83 2.46 -3.35 5.52
CA ALA A 83 1.84 -2.21 4.84
C ALA A 83 2.27 -0.86 5.45
N ILE A 84 2.36 -0.77 6.78
CA ILE A 84 2.85 0.43 7.50
C ILE A 84 4.29 0.76 7.11
N ASN A 85 5.18 -0.24 7.10
CA ASN A 85 6.58 -0.04 6.72
C ASN A 85 6.74 0.39 5.26
N HIS A 86 5.96 -0.20 4.34
CA HIS A 86 6.00 0.19 2.94
C HIS A 86 5.45 1.60 2.74
N TRP A 87 4.36 1.96 3.45
CA TRP A 87 3.81 3.31 3.44
C TRP A 87 4.85 4.36 3.87
N ASN A 88 5.57 4.11 4.97
CA ASN A 88 6.61 5.01 5.46
C ASN A 88 7.81 5.15 4.52
N ASN A 89 7.99 4.20 3.60
CA ASN A 89 9.03 4.22 2.56
C ASN A 89 8.52 4.79 1.23
N LEU A 90 7.22 5.10 1.09
CA LEU A 90 6.72 5.72 -0.13
C LEU A 90 7.32 7.12 -0.30
N PRO A 91 7.61 7.54 -1.55
CA PRO A 91 7.98 8.91 -1.86
C PRO A 91 6.88 9.88 -1.44
N ARG A 92 7.28 11.11 -1.08
CA ARG A 92 6.35 12.13 -0.61
C ARG A 92 5.32 12.49 -1.68
N ASP A 93 5.76 12.64 -2.92
CA ASP A 93 4.95 12.89 -4.11
C ASP A 93 3.88 11.83 -4.34
N VAL A 94 4.18 10.57 -4.00
CA VAL A 94 3.19 9.49 -4.08
C VAL A 94 2.14 9.64 -3.00
N VAL A 95 2.57 9.84 -1.75
CA VAL A 95 1.64 9.95 -0.62
C VAL A 95 0.78 11.22 -0.68
N GLU A 96 1.32 12.32 -1.21
CA GLU A 96 0.62 13.60 -1.40
C GLU A 96 -0.19 13.66 -2.71
N SER A 97 -0.48 12.51 -3.33
CA SER A 97 -1.31 12.44 -4.53
C SER A 97 -2.65 13.17 -4.36
N PRO A 98 -3.08 13.98 -5.35
CA PRO A 98 -4.29 14.79 -5.25
C PRO A 98 -5.59 13.97 -5.34
N SER A 99 -5.53 12.74 -5.86
CA SER A 99 -6.68 11.84 -5.98
C SER A 99 -6.26 10.38 -5.82
N LEU A 100 -7.25 9.51 -5.59
CA LEU A 100 -7.06 8.07 -5.52
C LEU A 100 -6.50 7.49 -6.83
N GLU A 101 -7.00 7.97 -7.96
CA GLU A 101 -6.58 7.48 -9.29
C GLU A 101 -5.10 7.80 -9.56
N VAL A 102 -4.66 9.00 -9.20
CA VAL A 102 -3.25 9.41 -9.34
C VAL A 102 -2.38 8.56 -8.41
N PHE A 103 -2.83 8.33 -7.18
CA PHE A 103 -2.13 7.46 -6.23
C PHE A 103 -1.99 6.03 -6.75
N GLU A 104 -3.07 5.43 -7.26
CA GLU A 104 -3.05 4.07 -7.81
C GLU A 104 -2.07 3.95 -8.98
N MET A 105 -2.08 4.91 -9.92
CA MET A 105 -1.18 4.92 -11.06
C MET A 105 0.30 5.00 -10.63
N GLN A 106 0.61 5.89 -9.69
CA GLN A 106 1.97 6.05 -9.17
C GLN A 106 2.42 4.82 -8.37
N LEU A 107 1.53 4.26 -7.55
CA LEU A 107 1.77 3.06 -6.78
C LEU A 107 2.08 1.86 -7.69
N ASP A 108 1.31 1.68 -8.77
CA ASP A 108 1.52 0.58 -9.72
C ASP A 108 2.89 0.69 -10.42
N ARG A 109 3.28 1.89 -10.86
CA ARG A 109 4.63 2.13 -11.41
C ARG A 109 5.73 1.78 -10.42
N MET A 110 5.53 2.07 -9.13
CA MET A 110 6.50 1.70 -8.09
C MET A 110 6.55 0.19 -7.85
N LEU A 111 5.41 -0.49 -7.85
CA LEU A 111 5.31 -1.94 -7.64
C LEU A 111 5.83 -2.75 -8.84
N ASP A 112 5.75 -2.20 -10.04
CA ASP A 112 6.38 -2.75 -11.26
C ASP A 112 7.90 -2.78 -11.15
N ASN A 113 8.51 -1.73 -10.58
CA ASN A 113 9.96 -1.62 -10.39
C ASN A 113 10.51 -2.53 -9.27
N LEU A 114 9.67 -2.94 -8.33
CA LEU A 114 10.02 -3.88 -7.25
C LEU A 114 10.02 -5.32 -7.79
N ILE A 115 11.09 -5.76 -8.45
CA ILE A 115 11.32 -7.12 -9.05
C ILE A 115 10.40 -8.23 -8.50
#